data_AF-A0A7W5IQ20-F1
#
_entry.id   AF-A0A7W5IQ20-F1
#
_cell.length_a   1.000
_cell.length_b   1.000
_cell.length_c   1.000
_cell.angle_alpha   90.00
_cell.angle_beta   90.00
_cell.angle_gamma   90.00
#
_symmetry.space_group_name_H-M   'P 1'
#
loop_
_entity.id
_entity.type
_entity.pdbx_description
1 polymer ?
#
loop_
_entity_poly.entity_id
_entity_poly.type
_entity_poly.pdbx_seq_one_letter_code
_entity_poly.pdbx_strand_id
1 'polypeptide(L)'
;MEPPQNPGRFNPFSASFKTAPRGRKAFRFTSYGDLATPNTGWVLSSPQSRFAVAAVERFQPLFHLLNGDLCYANLNPAHQTDVWRDFGNNSQTSASNRPWMPCPGNHEIEFYNGAQGLDSYLTRYTLPDNGTRFAGRWYSFRVSNVLFVSLDADDVVYQDAAAFVAGPAPLVPAASTGNAPIAAGTSFYVRGYSNGEQTRWLEKTLHHASSDDDIDWIVVQMHQDALSSSKTGNGSDKGIREAWLPLFDRYGVDLAVCGHDHDYERSYPVRGCNHHAGVDAKTGEPVDTLQPRLVPHAQLTQAGANTFDTSHGTIHLILGGGGTSAPLDVYGVDIGNGNPQARIFTKPNRPIPNTAATAAPGTYVRPGADALEDANWSAQRDTGTGYGIAVFDVDPGEHGGKTTITMNYYHAPGADQTPTPDYELFETVTLTKSRG
;
A
#
# COMPACT_ATOMS: atom_id res chain seq x y z
N MET A 1 44.29 40.00 -13.93
CA MET A 1 44.05 38.70 -14.58
C MET A 1 43.85 37.69 -13.48
N GLU A 2 42.59 37.33 -13.20
CA GLU A 2 42.29 36.19 -12.34
C GLU A 2 42.81 34.89 -12.98
N PRO A 3 43.30 33.93 -12.18
CA PRO A 3 43.66 32.63 -12.70
C PRO A 3 42.39 31.88 -13.15
N PRO A 4 42.48 31.06 -14.21
CA PRO A 4 41.34 30.31 -14.71
C PRO A 4 40.83 29.31 -13.65
N GLN A 5 39.52 29.28 -13.43
CA GLN A 5 38.89 28.27 -12.59
C GLN A 5 39.07 26.88 -13.19
N ASN A 6 39.56 25.95 -12.37
CA ASN A 6 39.82 24.57 -12.72
C ASN A 6 38.50 23.84 -13.00
N PRO A 7 38.30 23.23 -14.19
CA PRO A 7 37.04 22.55 -14.50
C PRO A 7 36.93 21.26 -13.70
N GLY A 8 35.85 21.12 -12.93
CA GLY A 8 35.29 19.82 -12.55
C GLY A 8 36.03 19.03 -11.47
N ARG A 9 36.00 19.50 -10.22
CA ARG A 9 36.07 18.57 -9.09
C ARG A 9 34.72 17.86 -9.01
N PHE A 10 34.64 16.63 -9.53
CA PHE A 10 33.52 15.75 -9.22
C PHE A 10 33.53 15.51 -7.71
N ASN A 11 32.54 16.04 -6.99
CA ASN A 11 32.29 15.60 -5.62
C ASN A 11 31.82 14.13 -5.72
N PRO A 12 32.54 13.15 -5.13
CA PRO A 12 32.08 11.78 -5.15
C PRO A 12 30.72 11.70 -4.43
N PHE A 13 29.79 10.95 -5.00
CA PHE A 13 28.55 10.60 -4.32
C PHE A 13 28.89 9.88 -3.01
N SER A 14 28.38 10.38 -1.89
CA SER A 14 28.57 9.79 -0.57
C SER A 14 27.22 9.56 0.09
N ALA A 15 27.03 8.39 0.67
CA ALA A 15 25.86 8.06 1.44
C ALA A 15 26.25 7.28 2.70
N SER A 16 25.38 7.31 3.71
CA SER A 16 25.58 6.53 4.93
C SER A 16 24.25 6.07 5.47
N PHE A 17 24.19 4.85 5.98
CA PHE A 17 23.00 4.29 6.58
C PHE A 17 23.30 3.70 7.95
N LYS A 18 22.24 3.56 8.76
CA LYS A 18 22.30 2.96 10.09
C LYS A 18 21.71 1.56 10.05
N THR A 19 22.42 0.59 10.61
CA THR A 19 21.90 -0.77 10.79
C THR A 19 20.86 -0.82 11.90
N ALA A 20 19.95 -1.79 11.83
CA ALA A 20 18.97 -2.04 12.88
C ALA A 20 19.66 -2.27 14.25
N PRO A 21 19.08 -1.77 15.35
CA PRO A 21 19.64 -2.00 16.67
C PRO A 21 19.62 -3.49 17.04
N ARG A 22 20.57 -3.90 17.89
CA ARG A 22 20.53 -5.22 18.53
C ARG A 22 19.65 -5.17 19.77
N GLY A 23 18.78 -6.18 19.91
CA GLY A 23 17.84 -6.29 21.02
C GLY A 23 16.74 -5.24 20.99
N ARG A 24 16.01 -5.15 22.10
CA ARG A 24 14.84 -4.26 22.27
C ARG A 24 15.31 -2.80 22.42
N LYS A 25 15.13 -1.99 21.38
CA LYS A 25 15.48 -0.56 21.33
C LYS A 25 14.43 0.24 20.59
N ALA A 26 14.16 1.45 21.06
CA ALA A 26 13.29 2.37 20.37
C ALA A 26 13.83 2.70 18.96
N PHE A 27 12.93 2.82 18.00
CA PHE A 27 13.26 3.18 16.63
C PHE A 27 12.07 3.84 15.94
N ARG A 28 12.36 4.53 14.83
CA ARG A 28 11.35 5.16 13.97
C ARG A 28 11.32 4.48 12.61
N PHE A 29 10.14 4.31 12.04
CA PHE A 29 9.98 4.02 10.61
C PHE A 29 8.91 4.93 10.00
N THR A 30 8.88 5.06 8.68
CA THR A 30 7.81 5.78 7.98
C THR A 30 7.16 4.92 6.92
N SER A 31 5.98 5.31 6.45
CA SER A 31 5.27 4.59 5.38
C SER A 31 4.37 5.50 4.54
N TYR A 32 4.33 5.20 3.24
CA TYR A 32 3.27 5.54 2.27
C TYR A 32 3.34 4.56 1.08
N GLY A 33 2.35 4.54 0.21
CA GLY A 33 2.36 3.90 -1.12
C GLY A 33 2.26 4.93 -2.24
N ASP A 34 2.23 4.49 -3.50
CA ASP A 34 1.67 5.29 -4.61
C ASP A 34 2.47 6.58 -4.90
N LEU A 35 3.79 6.42 -4.96
CA LEU A 35 4.74 7.54 -5.02
C LEU A 35 4.82 8.21 -6.40
N ALA A 36 4.74 7.41 -7.47
CA ALA A 36 5.01 7.85 -8.84
C ALA A 36 6.37 8.56 -8.99
N THR A 37 6.47 9.52 -9.91
CA THR A 37 7.70 10.30 -10.13
C THR A 37 7.40 11.81 -10.14
N PRO A 38 8.41 12.68 -9.97
CA PRO A 38 8.23 14.12 -10.13
C PRO A 38 8.17 14.59 -11.58
N ASN A 39 8.39 13.70 -12.55
CA ASN A 39 8.36 14.04 -13.97
C ASN A 39 6.92 13.99 -14.49
N THR A 40 6.29 15.16 -14.62
CA THR A 40 4.91 15.32 -15.11
C THR A 40 4.71 14.95 -16.58
N GLY A 41 5.77 14.55 -17.29
CA GLY A 41 5.65 13.93 -18.61
C GLY A 41 5.11 12.50 -18.57
N TRP A 42 5.17 11.83 -17.41
CA TRP A 42 4.64 10.48 -17.22
C TRP A 42 3.21 10.50 -16.70
N VAL A 43 2.41 9.53 -17.14
CA VAL A 43 1.03 9.35 -16.65
C VAL A 43 1.04 9.09 -15.14
N LEU A 44 0.11 9.72 -14.41
CA LEU A 44 -0.03 9.69 -12.95
C LEU A 44 1.16 10.26 -12.14
N SER A 45 2.18 10.84 -12.77
CA SER A 45 3.28 11.49 -12.06
C SER A 45 2.96 12.94 -11.67
N SER A 46 3.41 13.37 -10.50
CA SER A 46 3.21 14.73 -9.99
C SER A 46 4.46 15.27 -9.30
N PRO A 47 4.69 16.60 -9.27
CA PRO A 47 5.81 17.16 -8.54
C PRO A 47 5.75 16.91 -7.02
N GLN A 48 4.58 16.56 -6.47
CA GLN A 48 4.40 16.22 -5.05
C GLN A 48 5.24 15.01 -4.65
N SER A 49 5.46 14.06 -5.56
CA SER A 49 6.34 12.88 -5.37
C SER A 49 7.73 13.26 -4.83
N ARG A 50 8.32 14.38 -5.27
CA ARG A 50 9.61 14.86 -4.74
C ARG A 50 9.51 15.30 -3.27
N PHE A 51 8.41 15.94 -2.90
CA PHE A 51 8.20 16.40 -1.54
C PHE A 51 7.90 15.24 -0.58
N ALA A 52 7.24 14.18 -1.05
CA ALA A 52 7.06 12.96 -0.28
C ALA A 52 8.40 12.27 0.05
N VAL A 53 9.33 12.14 -0.91
CA VAL A 53 10.69 11.64 -0.64
C VAL A 53 11.43 12.57 0.33
N ALA A 54 11.32 13.89 0.15
CA ALA A 54 11.92 14.84 1.07
C ALA A 54 11.32 14.75 2.50
N ALA A 55 10.04 14.40 2.63
CA ALA A 55 9.39 14.19 3.92
C ALA A 55 10.00 13.00 4.67
N VAL A 56 10.26 11.88 3.97
CA VAL A 56 11.00 10.74 4.55
C VAL A 56 12.33 11.19 5.12
N GLU A 57 13.10 11.99 4.35
CA GLU A 57 14.37 12.53 4.86
C GLU A 57 14.21 13.50 6.01
N ARG A 58 13.17 14.33 6.07
CA ARG A 58 12.96 15.22 7.22
C ARG A 58 12.76 14.46 8.53
N PHE A 59 12.06 13.33 8.50
CA PHE A 59 11.78 12.54 9.71
C PHE A 59 12.93 11.59 10.12
N GLN A 60 13.91 11.38 9.23
CA GLN A 60 15.09 10.55 9.45
C GLN A 60 14.77 9.14 10.05
N PRO A 61 13.86 8.34 9.46
CA PRO A 61 13.50 7.02 9.98
C PRO A 61 14.61 5.97 9.81
N LEU A 62 14.61 4.89 10.59
CA LEU A 62 15.56 3.79 10.36
C LEU A 62 15.39 3.15 8.97
N PHE A 63 14.15 3.03 8.51
CA PHE A 63 13.79 2.56 7.16
C PHE A 63 12.42 3.13 6.77
N HIS A 64 12.10 3.07 5.48
CA HIS A 64 10.80 3.46 4.93
C HIS A 64 10.09 2.24 4.34
N LEU A 65 8.81 2.06 4.63
CA LEU A 65 7.94 1.07 3.98
C LEU A 65 7.23 1.74 2.79
N LEU A 66 7.42 1.21 1.58
CA LEU A 66 6.78 1.70 0.36
C LEU A 66 5.69 0.71 -0.10
N ASN A 67 4.42 1.06 0.10
CA ASN A 67 3.28 0.13 0.08
C ASN A 67 2.74 -0.17 -1.33
N GLY A 68 3.63 -0.39 -2.31
CA GLY A 68 3.27 -0.70 -3.70
C GLY A 68 3.02 0.53 -4.56
N ASP A 69 2.82 0.28 -5.85
CA ASP A 69 2.66 1.29 -6.91
C ASP A 69 3.79 2.33 -6.91
N LEU A 70 4.99 1.85 -7.20
CA LEU A 70 6.21 2.62 -7.03
C LEU A 70 6.27 3.78 -8.04
N CYS A 71 6.18 3.47 -9.33
CA CYS A 71 6.50 4.44 -10.38
C CYS A 71 5.49 4.55 -11.52
N TYR A 72 4.49 3.67 -11.59
CA TYR A 72 3.47 3.66 -12.66
C TYR A 72 4.05 3.51 -14.09
N ALA A 73 5.16 2.77 -14.23
CA ALA A 73 5.80 2.52 -15.52
C ALA A 73 4.88 1.78 -16.51
N ASN A 74 3.99 0.90 -16.03
CA ASN A 74 3.02 0.17 -16.85
C ASN A 74 2.07 1.11 -17.65
N LEU A 75 1.81 2.33 -17.18
CA LEU A 75 1.00 3.33 -17.88
C LEU A 75 1.79 4.06 -18.98
N ASN A 76 3.10 3.83 -19.06
CA ASN A 76 4.01 4.46 -19.99
C ASN A 76 4.79 3.38 -20.79
N PRO A 77 4.11 2.48 -21.53
CA PRO A 77 4.67 1.26 -22.10
C PRO A 77 5.75 1.46 -23.17
N ALA A 78 5.89 2.67 -23.73
CA ALA A 78 7.00 3.02 -24.62
C ALA A 78 8.26 3.48 -23.85
N HIS A 79 8.14 3.74 -22.56
CA HIS A 79 9.12 4.45 -21.73
C HIS A 79 9.27 3.84 -20.32
N GLN A 80 8.89 2.58 -20.12
CA GLN A 80 8.91 1.92 -18.81
C GLN A 80 10.26 2.08 -18.09
N THR A 81 11.37 1.87 -18.80
CA THR A 81 12.72 2.03 -18.24
C THR A 81 13.06 3.48 -17.89
N ASP A 82 12.53 4.46 -18.63
CA ASP A 82 12.73 5.89 -18.35
C ASP A 82 11.98 6.31 -17.09
N VAL A 83 10.77 5.80 -16.90
CA VAL A 83 9.95 6.06 -15.70
C VAL A 83 10.63 5.49 -14.45
N TRP A 84 11.10 4.23 -14.52
CA TRP A 84 11.88 3.62 -13.44
C TRP A 84 13.17 4.37 -13.12
N ARG A 85 13.86 4.92 -14.14
CA ARG A 85 15.05 5.76 -13.94
C ARG A 85 14.68 7.03 -13.17
N ASP A 86 13.62 7.72 -13.58
CA ASP A 86 13.21 8.98 -12.96
C ASP A 86 12.72 8.77 -11.52
N PHE A 87 12.01 7.67 -11.25
CA PHE A 87 11.69 7.20 -9.91
C PHE A 87 12.96 7.00 -9.07
N GLY A 88 13.93 6.23 -9.58
CA GLY A 88 15.18 5.98 -8.86
C GLY A 88 15.98 7.26 -8.57
N ASN A 89 16.02 8.18 -9.53
CA ASN A 89 16.65 9.49 -9.38
C ASN A 89 15.98 10.37 -8.31
N ASN A 90 14.67 10.25 -8.13
CA ASN A 90 13.94 10.92 -7.05
C ASN A 90 14.25 10.25 -5.70
N SER A 91 14.02 8.94 -5.63
CA SER A 91 14.11 8.15 -4.40
C SER A 91 15.52 8.07 -3.84
N GLN A 92 16.58 8.15 -4.67
CA GLN A 92 17.98 8.12 -4.19
C GLN A 92 18.30 9.23 -3.18
N THR A 93 17.56 10.35 -3.21
CA THR A 93 17.74 11.44 -2.23
C THR A 93 17.45 10.99 -0.80
N SER A 94 16.69 9.91 -0.63
CA SER A 94 16.45 9.22 0.65
C SER A 94 17.05 7.82 0.72
N ALA A 95 16.77 6.99 -0.27
CA ALA A 95 17.10 5.56 -0.28
C ALA A 95 18.61 5.27 -0.26
N SER A 96 19.46 6.26 -0.55
CA SER A 96 20.90 6.13 -0.37
C SER A 96 21.33 6.12 1.10
N ASN A 97 20.55 6.74 1.98
CA ASN A 97 20.89 6.92 3.40
C ASN A 97 20.10 5.98 4.34
N ARG A 98 19.10 5.26 3.83
CA ARG A 98 18.30 4.30 4.61
C ARG A 98 17.62 3.27 3.72
N PRO A 99 17.35 2.05 4.21
CA PRO A 99 16.58 1.06 3.46
C PRO A 99 15.17 1.57 3.13
N TRP A 100 14.77 1.34 1.89
CA TRP A 100 13.39 1.46 1.42
C TRP A 100 12.89 0.06 1.13
N MET A 101 11.82 -0.35 1.82
CA MET A 101 11.28 -1.71 1.85
C MET A 101 9.95 -1.71 1.09
N PRO A 102 9.95 -2.04 -0.22
CA PRO A 102 8.73 -2.05 -1.01
C PRO A 102 7.97 -3.37 -0.91
N CYS A 103 6.65 -3.34 -1.07
CA CYS A 103 5.88 -4.47 -1.62
C CYS A 103 5.53 -4.18 -3.09
N PRO A 104 5.22 -5.19 -3.91
CA PRO A 104 4.66 -4.95 -5.24
C PRO A 104 3.20 -4.51 -5.13
N GLY A 105 2.78 -3.60 -6.02
CA GLY A 105 1.38 -3.27 -6.30
C GLY A 105 0.97 -3.63 -7.72
N ASN A 106 -0.29 -3.33 -8.08
CA ASN A 106 -0.81 -3.66 -9.40
C ASN A 106 -0.12 -2.89 -10.55
N HIS A 107 0.56 -1.78 -10.27
CA HIS A 107 1.37 -1.06 -11.25
C HIS A 107 2.80 -1.60 -11.43
N GLU A 108 3.28 -2.47 -10.54
CA GLU A 108 4.51 -3.23 -10.78
C GLU A 108 4.31 -4.37 -11.79
N ILE A 109 3.06 -4.77 -12.04
CA ILE A 109 2.70 -5.72 -13.09
C ILE A 109 2.70 -4.98 -14.43
N GLU A 110 3.72 -5.25 -15.21
CA GLU A 110 4.01 -4.61 -16.48
C GLU A 110 3.93 -5.60 -17.64
N PHE A 111 3.34 -5.19 -18.77
CA PHE A 111 3.41 -5.99 -19.99
C PHE A 111 4.87 -6.21 -20.42
N TYR A 112 5.16 -7.39 -20.98
CA TYR A 112 6.49 -7.78 -21.47
C TYR A 112 7.60 -7.77 -20.41
N ASN A 113 7.24 -7.94 -19.15
CA ASN A 113 8.16 -7.82 -18.03
C ASN A 113 8.22 -9.10 -17.18
N GLY A 114 8.40 -10.23 -17.86
CA GLY A 114 8.43 -11.57 -17.23
C GLY A 114 7.06 -12.22 -17.08
N ALA A 115 7.05 -13.41 -16.47
CA ALA A 115 5.86 -14.28 -16.43
C ALA A 115 4.65 -13.65 -15.71
N GLN A 116 4.90 -12.80 -14.72
CA GLN A 116 3.87 -12.07 -13.95
C GLN A 116 3.97 -10.56 -14.14
N GLY A 117 4.84 -10.08 -15.04
CA GLY A 117 5.05 -8.66 -15.25
C GLY A 117 5.96 -7.95 -14.23
N LEU A 118 6.62 -8.67 -13.33
CA LEU A 118 7.38 -8.11 -12.19
C LEU A 118 8.90 -7.96 -12.41
N ASP A 119 9.46 -8.28 -13.59
CA ASP A 119 10.92 -8.33 -13.76
C ASP A 119 11.62 -6.98 -13.48
N SER A 120 11.04 -5.85 -13.87
CA SER A 120 11.54 -4.51 -13.52
C SER A 120 11.68 -4.31 -12.01
N TYR A 121 10.67 -4.72 -11.24
CA TYR A 121 10.69 -4.65 -9.78
C TYR A 121 11.75 -5.59 -9.20
N LEU A 122 11.73 -6.86 -9.60
CA LEU A 122 12.61 -7.91 -9.05
C LEU A 122 14.09 -7.70 -9.37
N THR A 123 14.41 -7.00 -10.46
CA THR A 123 15.80 -6.68 -10.82
C THR A 123 16.36 -5.47 -10.08
N ARG A 124 15.51 -4.64 -9.45
CA ARG A 124 15.91 -3.37 -8.82
C ARG A 124 16.07 -3.46 -7.31
N TYR A 125 15.40 -4.42 -6.67
CA TYR A 125 15.40 -4.55 -5.22
C TYR A 125 16.10 -5.83 -4.76
N THR A 126 17.02 -5.67 -3.81
CA THR A 126 17.56 -6.79 -3.04
C THR A 126 16.81 -6.86 -1.72
N LEU A 127 15.95 -7.85 -1.58
CA LEU A 127 15.04 -8.02 -0.44
C LEU A 127 15.40 -9.25 0.38
N PRO A 128 14.98 -9.32 1.65
CA PRO A 128 15.20 -10.50 2.48
C PRO A 128 14.68 -11.77 1.79
N ASP A 129 15.45 -12.85 1.90
CA ASP A 129 15.03 -14.14 1.37
C ASP A 129 13.78 -14.65 2.12
N ASN A 130 12.87 -15.24 1.36
CA ASN A 130 11.66 -15.86 1.88
C ASN A 130 11.72 -17.40 1.87
N GLY A 131 12.78 -17.99 1.29
CA GLY A 131 12.96 -19.43 1.18
C GLY A 131 11.94 -20.11 0.26
N THR A 132 11.30 -19.34 -0.62
CA THR A 132 10.31 -19.81 -1.60
C THR A 132 10.85 -19.72 -3.02
N ARG A 133 10.15 -20.29 -4.01
CA ARG A 133 10.53 -20.13 -5.42
C ARG A 133 10.27 -18.72 -5.98
N PHE A 134 9.65 -17.84 -5.20
CA PHE A 134 9.23 -16.50 -5.59
C PHE A 134 9.99 -15.44 -4.77
N ALA A 135 11.32 -15.51 -4.81
CA ALA A 135 12.18 -14.54 -4.13
C ALA A 135 11.84 -13.10 -4.56
N GLY A 136 11.92 -12.18 -3.59
CA GLY A 136 11.69 -10.75 -3.79
C GLY A 136 10.23 -10.30 -3.84
N ARG A 137 9.23 -11.19 -3.91
CA ARG A 137 7.80 -10.78 -4.01
C ARG A 137 7.15 -10.53 -2.65
N TRP A 138 7.46 -11.39 -1.69
CA TRP A 138 7.05 -11.27 -0.30
C TRP A 138 8.23 -11.64 0.59
N TYR A 139 8.31 -11.08 1.78
CA TYR A 139 9.44 -11.29 2.68
C TYR A 139 9.10 -10.83 4.10
N SER A 140 9.98 -11.15 5.05
CA SER A 140 9.85 -10.65 6.42
C SER A 140 11.21 -10.25 6.98
N PHE A 141 11.21 -9.30 7.90
CA PHE A 141 12.42 -8.88 8.62
C PHE A 141 12.05 -8.39 10.03
N ARG A 142 13.00 -8.47 10.96
CA ARG A 142 12.80 -8.05 12.35
C ARG A 142 13.64 -6.83 12.68
N VAL A 143 13.04 -5.85 13.33
CA VAL A 143 13.74 -4.70 13.91
C VAL A 143 13.28 -4.57 15.35
N SER A 144 14.24 -4.57 16.30
CA SER A 144 13.91 -4.57 17.73
C SER A 144 12.93 -5.73 18.06
N ASN A 145 11.76 -5.40 18.61
CA ASN A 145 10.68 -6.27 19.02
C ASN A 145 9.52 -6.35 18.01
N VAL A 146 9.76 -5.94 16.76
CA VAL A 146 8.73 -5.87 15.71
C VAL A 146 9.12 -6.78 14.55
N LEU A 147 8.22 -7.68 14.18
CA LEU A 147 8.27 -8.39 12.91
C LEU A 147 7.52 -7.58 11.86
N PHE A 148 8.20 -7.31 10.75
CA PHE A 148 7.61 -6.75 9.54
C PHE A 148 7.43 -7.86 8.52
N VAL A 149 6.25 -7.91 7.90
CA VAL A 149 5.89 -8.87 6.85
C VAL A 149 5.41 -8.09 5.63
N SER A 150 6.07 -8.24 4.49
CA SER A 150 5.68 -7.63 3.22
C SER A 150 5.07 -8.69 2.32
N LEU A 151 3.90 -8.40 1.75
CA LEU A 151 3.10 -9.35 0.96
C LEU A 151 2.81 -8.81 -0.45
N ASP A 152 2.68 -9.73 -1.40
CA ASP A 152 2.19 -9.50 -2.76
C ASP A 152 0.70 -9.88 -2.82
N ALA A 153 -0.17 -8.88 -2.68
CA ALA A 153 -1.61 -9.07 -2.63
C ALA A 153 -2.22 -9.46 -4.00
N ASP A 154 -1.54 -9.22 -5.11
CA ASP A 154 -1.98 -9.65 -6.44
C ASP A 154 -2.14 -11.19 -6.55
N ASP A 155 -1.51 -11.97 -5.66
CA ASP A 155 -1.70 -13.42 -5.58
C ASP A 155 -3.08 -13.83 -5.02
N VAL A 156 -3.78 -12.96 -4.28
CA VAL A 156 -5.04 -13.31 -3.59
C VAL A 156 -6.22 -12.40 -3.89
N VAL A 157 -6.02 -11.21 -4.46
CA VAL A 157 -7.09 -10.24 -4.75
C VAL A 157 -8.00 -10.67 -5.90
N TYR A 158 -9.24 -10.21 -5.90
CA TYR A 158 -10.17 -10.34 -7.02
C TYR A 158 -9.89 -9.29 -8.09
N GLN A 159 -9.34 -8.15 -7.70
CA GLN A 159 -8.91 -7.09 -8.61
C GLN A 159 -7.91 -7.60 -9.66
N ASP A 160 -8.09 -7.17 -10.89
CA ASP A 160 -7.18 -7.36 -12.01
C ASP A 160 -6.07 -6.31 -11.98
N ALA A 161 -4.88 -6.69 -12.45
CA ALA A 161 -3.74 -5.79 -12.40
C ALA A 161 -3.95 -4.56 -13.30
N ALA A 162 -3.12 -3.55 -13.09
CA ALA A 162 -3.26 -2.29 -13.81
C ALA A 162 -2.84 -2.41 -15.28
N ALA A 163 -2.00 -3.38 -15.66
CA ALA A 163 -1.66 -3.70 -17.05
C ALA A 163 -2.89 -4.14 -17.86
N PHE A 164 -3.49 -3.19 -18.58
CA PHE A 164 -4.71 -3.37 -19.35
C PHE A 164 -4.73 -2.47 -20.60
N VAL A 165 -5.20 -3.01 -21.73
CA VAL A 165 -5.39 -2.25 -22.97
C VAL A 165 -6.88 -1.94 -23.17
N ALA A 166 -7.29 -0.71 -22.88
CA ALA A 166 -8.69 -0.28 -22.98
C ALA A 166 -9.24 -0.22 -24.43
N GLY A 167 -8.37 -0.16 -25.44
CA GLY A 167 -8.77 -0.07 -26.85
C GLY A 167 -9.15 1.35 -27.28
N PRO A 168 -9.68 1.53 -28.51
CA PRO A 168 -9.97 0.49 -29.50
C PRO A 168 -8.74 0.02 -30.28
N ALA A 169 -7.65 0.77 -30.24
CA ALA A 169 -6.39 0.41 -30.85
C ALA A 169 -5.58 -0.53 -29.94
N PRO A 170 -4.74 -1.41 -30.51
CA PRO A 170 -3.77 -2.15 -29.72
C PRO A 170 -2.78 -1.20 -29.05
N LEU A 171 -2.27 -1.60 -27.89
CA LEU A 171 -1.11 -0.96 -27.30
C LEU A 171 0.14 -1.39 -28.09
N VAL A 172 0.87 -0.42 -28.63
CA VAL A 172 2.11 -0.66 -29.37
C VAL A 172 3.30 -0.26 -28.50
N PRO A 173 4.11 -1.21 -28.02
CA PRO A 173 5.34 -0.89 -27.28
C PRO A 173 6.32 -0.10 -28.14
N ALA A 174 7.34 0.49 -27.51
CA ALA A 174 8.40 1.17 -28.27
C ALA A 174 9.07 0.19 -29.25
N ALA A 175 9.24 0.61 -30.51
CA ALA A 175 9.79 -0.24 -31.57
C ALA A 175 11.17 -0.83 -31.22
N SER A 176 11.96 -0.12 -30.42
CA SER A 176 13.26 -0.57 -29.93
C SER A 176 13.20 -1.82 -29.04
N THR A 177 12.05 -2.12 -28.45
CA THR A 177 11.86 -3.30 -27.60
C THR A 177 11.66 -4.59 -28.41
N GLY A 178 11.26 -4.49 -29.68
CA GLY A 178 10.93 -5.64 -30.51
C GLY A 178 9.65 -6.40 -30.09
N ASN A 179 8.92 -5.90 -29.09
CA ASN A 179 7.69 -6.52 -28.61
C ASN A 179 6.53 -6.32 -29.59
N ALA A 180 5.65 -7.33 -29.69
CA ALA A 180 4.47 -7.26 -30.54
C ALA A 180 3.41 -6.28 -30.00
N PRO A 181 2.50 -5.77 -30.84
CA PRO A 181 1.32 -5.05 -30.36
C PRO A 181 0.43 -5.92 -29.47
N ILE A 182 -0.13 -5.33 -28.40
CA ILE A 182 -1.06 -5.99 -27.48
C ILE A 182 -2.49 -5.59 -27.85
N ALA A 183 -3.36 -6.56 -28.11
CA ALA A 183 -4.73 -6.31 -28.53
C ALA A 183 -5.58 -5.62 -27.44
N ALA A 184 -6.58 -4.84 -27.87
CA ALA A 184 -7.60 -4.29 -26.99
C ALA A 184 -8.30 -5.39 -26.18
N GLY A 185 -8.57 -5.12 -24.90
CA GLY A 185 -9.16 -6.07 -23.96
C GLY A 185 -8.15 -6.97 -23.23
N THR A 186 -6.88 -6.96 -23.64
CA THR A 186 -5.84 -7.74 -22.96
C THR A 186 -5.57 -7.16 -21.56
N SER A 187 -5.47 -8.03 -20.56
CA SER A 187 -5.15 -7.74 -19.15
C SER A 187 -4.25 -8.81 -18.55
N PHE A 188 -3.58 -8.49 -17.44
CA PHE A 188 -2.78 -9.42 -16.65
C PHE A 188 -3.48 -9.74 -15.32
N TYR A 189 -4.26 -10.83 -15.31
CA TYR A 189 -4.86 -11.33 -14.07
C TYR A 189 -3.98 -12.41 -13.45
N VAL A 190 -3.34 -12.11 -12.33
CA VAL A 190 -2.30 -12.98 -11.73
C VAL A 190 -2.73 -13.68 -10.44
N ARG A 191 -3.99 -13.54 -10.00
CA ARG A 191 -4.49 -14.24 -8.80
C ARG A 191 -4.16 -15.73 -8.83
N GLY A 192 -3.57 -16.21 -7.75
CA GLY A 192 -3.25 -17.62 -7.52
C GLY A 192 -1.97 -18.09 -8.21
N TYR A 193 -1.13 -17.18 -8.73
CA TYR A 193 0.12 -17.55 -9.40
C TYR A 193 1.04 -18.38 -8.48
N SER A 194 0.97 -18.20 -7.16
CA SER A 194 1.83 -18.93 -6.22
C SER A 194 1.32 -20.33 -5.89
N ASN A 195 0.08 -20.66 -6.29
CA ASN A 195 -0.62 -21.87 -5.84
C ASN A 195 -0.69 -21.96 -4.30
N GLY A 196 -0.96 -20.83 -3.65
CA GLY A 196 -1.07 -20.66 -2.19
C GLY A 196 0.25 -20.77 -1.43
N GLU A 197 1.40 -20.73 -2.11
CA GLU A 197 2.71 -20.81 -1.46
C GLU A 197 2.96 -19.60 -0.55
N GLN A 198 2.55 -18.41 -0.98
CA GLN A 198 2.62 -17.20 -0.15
C GLN A 198 1.75 -17.32 1.10
N THR A 199 0.49 -17.75 0.98
CA THR A 199 -0.40 -17.88 2.15
C THR A 199 0.11 -18.91 3.16
N ARG A 200 0.67 -20.04 2.70
CA ARG A 200 1.31 -21.04 3.59
C ARG A 200 2.57 -20.48 4.25
N TRP A 201 3.37 -19.72 3.50
CA TRP A 201 4.54 -19.04 4.04
C TRP A 201 4.14 -18.02 5.11
N LEU A 202 3.12 -17.21 4.85
CA LEU A 202 2.58 -16.23 5.79
C LEU A 202 2.11 -16.90 7.08
N GLU A 203 1.30 -17.96 6.99
CA GLU A 203 0.84 -18.69 8.18
C GLU A 203 2.02 -19.20 9.03
N LYS A 204 3.05 -19.78 8.40
CA LYS A 204 4.25 -20.24 9.11
C LYS A 204 5.01 -19.09 9.77
N THR A 205 5.19 -17.98 9.06
CA THR A 205 5.89 -16.78 9.56
C THR A 205 5.15 -16.18 10.76
N LEU A 206 3.83 -16.03 10.67
CA LEU A 206 3.00 -15.50 11.75
C LEU A 206 2.94 -16.45 12.95
N HIS A 207 2.82 -17.76 12.72
CA HIS A 207 2.87 -18.75 13.80
C HIS A 207 4.19 -18.66 14.58
N HIS A 208 5.34 -18.61 13.89
CA HIS A 208 6.63 -18.40 14.55
C HIS A 208 6.67 -17.10 15.34
N ALA A 209 6.19 -16.00 14.77
CA ALA A 209 6.16 -14.70 15.43
C ALA A 209 5.34 -14.72 16.73
N SER A 210 4.14 -15.31 16.66
CA SER A 210 3.22 -15.41 17.81
C SER A 210 3.72 -16.29 18.96
N SER A 211 4.79 -17.06 18.74
CA SER A 211 5.41 -17.95 19.74
C SER A 211 6.82 -17.52 20.14
N ASP A 212 7.31 -16.38 19.65
CA ASP A 212 8.62 -15.80 19.97
C ASP A 212 8.46 -14.66 20.97
N ASP A 213 8.89 -14.88 22.21
CA ASP A 213 8.82 -13.90 23.30
C ASP A 213 9.69 -12.64 23.05
N ASP A 214 10.52 -12.59 22.01
CA ASP A 214 11.23 -11.38 21.59
C ASP A 214 10.38 -10.46 20.68
N ILE A 215 9.29 -10.98 20.10
CA ILE A 215 8.43 -10.26 19.16
C ILE A 215 7.15 -9.82 19.89
N ASP A 216 7.02 -8.52 20.12
CA ASP A 216 5.80 -7.96 20.70
C ASP A 216 4.84 -7.47 19.62
N TRP A 217 5.34 -7.15 18.43
CA TRP A 217 4.55 -6.50 17.38
C TRP A 217 4.68 -7.22 16.05
N ILE A 218 3.56 -7.34 15.33
CA ILE A 218 3.52 -7.80 13.95
C ILE A 218 2.88 -6.71 13.08
N VAL A 219 3.67 -6.18 12.15
CA VAL A 219 3.25 -5.19 11.16
C VAL A 219 3.26 -5.84 9.78
N VAL A 220 2.11 -5.84 9.12
CA VAL A 220 1.97 -6.31 7.74
C VAL A 220 1.95 -5.11 6.80
N GLN A 221 2.68 -5.22 5.70
CA GLN A 221 2.66 -4.33 4.56
C GLN A 221 2.12 -5.10 3.35
N MET A 222 1.15 -4.52 2.65
CA MET A 222 0.65 -5.00 1.36
C MET A 222 0.18 -3.81 0.53
N HIS A 223 -0.18 -4.01 -0.73
CA HIS A 223 -0.63 -2.90 -1.58
C HIS A 223 -2.13 -2.68 -1.50
N GLN A 224 -2.94 -3.66 -1.92
CA GLN A 224 -4.40 -3.51 -2.00
C GLN A 224 -5.10 -3.60 -0.63
N ASP A 225 -6.28 -2.97 -0.55
CA ASP A 225 -6.99 -2.77 0.70
C ASP A 225 -7.94 -3.91 1.04
N ALA A 226 -7.88 -4.38 2.28
CA ALA A 226 -8.94 -5.19 2.85
C ALA A 226 -10.13 -4.33 3.31
N LEU A 227 -9.86 -3.07 3.67
CA LEU A 227 -10.79 -2.14 4.31
C LEU A 227 -10.59 -0.74 3.70
N SER A 228 -11.43 -0.36 2.73
CA SER A 228 -11.49 0.98 2.13
C SER A 228 -12.94 1.48 1.99
N SER A 229 -13.17 2.74 2.39
CA SER A 229 -14.41 3.49 2.18
C SER A 229 -14.26 4.57 1.10
N SER A 230 -13.17 4.57 0.33
CA SER A 230 -13.00 5.46 -0.81
C SER A 230 -14.13 5.27 -1.82
N LYS A 231 -14.82 6.35 -2.17
CA LYS A 231 -16.00 6.30 -3.05
C LYS A 231 -15.61 6.14 -4.51
N THR A 232 -14.55 6.83 -4.89
CA THR A 232 -14.02 6.91 -6.25
C THR A 232 -12.75 6.09 -6.42
N GLY A 233 -12.19 5.57 -5.33
CA GLY A 233 -11.05 4.68 -5.36
C GLY A 233 -11.37 3.29 -5.87
N ASN A 234 -10.37 2.43 -5.73
CA ASN A 234 -10.45 1.03 -6.09
C ASN A 234 -11.33 0.28 -5.10
N GLY A 235 -11.23 0.56 -3.80
CA GLY A 235 -12.05 -0.05 -2.76
C GLY A 235 -11.51 -1.38 -2.24
N SER A 236 -12.28 -2.01 -1.35
CA SER A 236 -11.86 -3.21 -0.63
C SER A 236 -11.86 -4.47 -1.50
N ASP A 237 -11.00 -5.44 -1.17
CA ASP A 237 -10.96 -6.74 -1.83
C ASP A 237 -11.31 -7.91 -0.89
N LYS A 238 -12.37 -8.65 -1.22
CA LYS A 238 -12.79 -9.83 -0.44
C LYS A 238 -11.76 -10.96 -0.48
N GLY A 239 -10.93 -11.06 -1.52
CA GLY A 239 -9.88 -12.08 -1.63
C GLY A 239 -8.85 -11.99 -0.50
N ILE A 240 -8.47 -10.78 -0.10
CA ILE A 240 -7.63 -10.55 1.08
C ILE A 240 -8.38 -10.95 2.36
N ARG A 241 -9.65 -10.56 2.48
CA ARG A 241 -10.51 -10.92 3.62
C ARG A 241 -10.65 -12.43 3.80
N GLU A 242 -10.73 -13.19 2.70
CA GLU A 242 -10.81 -14.65 2.71
C GLU A 242 -9.46 -15.29 3.06
N ALA A 243 -8.37 -14.82 2.44
CA ALA A 243 -7.08 -15.49 2.51
C ALA A 243 -6.29 -15.17 3.79
N TRP A 244 -6.30 -13.90 4.23
CA TRP A 244 -5.30 -13.41 5.18
C TRP A 244 -5.87 -12.86 6.48
N LEU A 245 -7.05 -12.22 6.49
CA LEU A 245 -7.62 -11.72 7.75
C LEU A 245 -7.83 -12.82 8.80
N PRO A 246 -8.25 -14.07 8.48
CA PRO A 246 -8.31 -15.14 9.47
C PRO A 246 -6.94 -15.51 10.06
N LEU A 247 -5.85 -15.33 9.31
CA LEU A 247 -4.48 -15.52 9.81
C LEU A 247 -4.06 -14.35 10.70
N PHE A 248 -4.44 -13.12 10.33
CA PHE A 248 -4.18 -11.92 11.13
C PHE A 248 -4.86 -12.04 12.49
N ASP A 249 -6.12 -12.46 12.51
CA ASP A 249 -6.91 -12.70 13.73
C ASP A 249 -6.29 -13.81 14.60
N ARG A 250 -5.86 -14.91 13.97
CA ARG A 250 -5.33 -16.09 14.68
C ARG A 250 -3.99 -15.81 15.35
N TYR A 251 -3.09 -15.08 14.67
CA TYR A 251 -1.73 -14.88 15.12
C TYR A 251 -1.46 -13.48 15.69
N GLY A 252 -2.49 -12.63 15.77
CA GLY A 252 -2.41 -11.33 16.43
C GLY A 252 -1.59 -10.30 15.66
N VAL A 253 -1.88 -10.13 14.36
CA VAL A 253 -1.33 -8.99 13.60
C VAL A 253 -1.87 -7.70 14.21
N ASP A 254 -1.00 -6.75 14.51
CA ASP A 254 -1.38 -5.53 15.22
C ASP A 254 -1.74 -4.40 14.24
N LEU A 255 -0.99 -4.31 13.14
CA LEU A 255 -1.11 -3.25 12.15
C LEU A 255 -0.94 -3.79 10.73
N ALA A 256 -1.82 -3.37 9.82
CA ALA A 256 -1.68 -3.57 8.39
C ALA A 256 -1.59 -2.20 7.69
N VAL A 257 -0.53 -1.98 6.91
CA VAL A 257 -0.32 -0.75 6.13
C VAL A 257 -0.44 -1.04 4.65
N CYS A 258 -1.28 -0.27 3.96
CA CYS A 258 -1.65 -0.43 2.56
C CYS A 258 -1.35 0.84 1.75
N GLY A 259 -1.47 0.74 0.43
CA GLY A 259 -1.42 1.86 -0.53
C GLY A 259 -2.72 1.87 -1.34
N HIS A 260 -2.62 1.84 -2.66
CA HIS A 260 -3.67 1.54 -3.66
C HIS A 260 -4.78 2.59 -3.78
N ASP A 261 -5.52 2.84 -2.70
CA ASP A 261 -6.38 4.01 -2.63
C ASP A 261 -5.55 5.23 -2.24
N HIS A 262 -5.59 6.26 -3.11
CA HIS A 262 -4.73 7.43 -3.06
C HIS A 262 -5.21 8.46 -2.01
N ASP A 263 -5.40 8.00 -0.79
CA ASP A 263 -5.93 8.76 0.34
C ASP A 263 -5.33 8.31 1.69
N TYR A 264 -5.93 8.81 2.77
CA TYR A 264 -5.66 8.37 4.13
C TYR A 264 -6.93 7.88 4.81
N GLU A 265 -6.92 6.62 5.20
CA GLU A 265 -7.97 6.03 6.01
C GLU A 265 -7.38 5.13 7.10
N ARG A 266 -7.94 5.22 8.30
CA ARG A 266 -7.61 4.36 9.43
C ARG A 266 -8.86 3.68 9.95
N SER A 267 -8.78 2.37 10.14
CA SER A 267 -9.84 1.61 10.81
C SER A 267 -9.76 1.73 12.34
N TYR A 268 -10.86 1.42 13.02
CA TYR A 268 -10.80 0.91 14.39
C TYR A 268 -10.14 -0.49 14.39
N PRO A 269 -9.68 -1.00 15.55
CA PRO A 269 -9.28 -2.40 15.64
C PRO A 269 -10.44 -3.31 15.23
N VAL A 270 -10.17 -4.25 14.32
CA VAL A 270 -11.15 -5.24 13.84
C VAL A 270 -10.68 -6.66 14.15
N ARG A 271 -11.65 -7.55 14.38
CA ARG A 271 -11.42 -9.00 14.54
C ARG A 271 -12.65 -9.81 14.17
N GLY A 272 -12.46 -10.78 13.29
CA GLY A 272 -13.53 -11.55 12.67
C GLY A 272 -14.38 -10.73 11.71
N CYS A 273 -15.47 -11.32 11.21
CA CYS A 273 -16.33 -10.70 10.22
C CYS A 273 -17.82 -10.90 10.53
N ASN A 274 -18.64 -10.02 9.98
CA ASN A 274 -20.08 -10.21 9.83
C ASN A 274 -20.34 -10.82 8.46
N HIS A 275 -21.02 -11.97 8.43
CA HIS A 275 -21.42 -12.61 7.17
C HIS A 275 -22.68 -11.95 6.60
N HIS A 276 -22.73 -11.83 5.27
CA HIS A 276 -23.89 -11.30 4.55
C HIS A 276 -24.32 -9.89 4.98
N ALA A 277 -23.36 -9.06 5.41
CA ALA A 277 -23.59 -7.68 5.84
C ALA A 277 -23.48 -6.66 4.69
N GLY A 278 -23.24 -7.12 3.46
CA GLY A 278 -23.23 -6.29 2.27
C GLY A 278 -24.32 -6.66 1.27
N VAL A 279 -24.40 -5.89 0.20
CA VAL A 279 -25.36 -6.07 -0.90
C VAL A 279 -24.66 -5.93 -2.25
N ASP A 280 -25.13 -6.64 -3.27
CA ASP A 280 -24.70 -6.41 -4.65
C ASP A 280 -25.10 -4.99 -5.08
N ALA A 281 -24.14 -4.24 -5.62
CA ALA A 281 -24.30 -2.82 -5.91
C ALA A 281 -25.34 -2.52 -7.00
N LYS A 282 -25.75 -3.51 -7.80
CA LYS A 282 -26.72 -3.34 -8.89
C LYS A 282 -28.11 -3.84 -8.51
N THR A 283 -28.17 -4.97 -7.82
CA THR A 283 -29.43 -5.68 -7.54
C THR A 283 -29.95 -5.42 -6.13
N GLY A 284 -29.08 -5.03 -5.19
CA GLY A 284 -29.42 -4.88 -3.78
C GLY A 284 -29.56 -6.22 -3.02
N GLU A 285 -29.31 -7.35 -3.69
CA GLU A 285 -29.39 -8.67 -3.05
C GLU A 285 -28.26 -8.85 -2.02
N PRO A 286 -28.49 -9.54 -0.89
CA PRO A 286 -27.46 -9.79 0.11
C PRO A 286 -26.24 -10.52 -0.48
N VAL A 287 -25.04 -10.03 -0.19
CA VAL A 287 -23.76 -10.64 -0.59
C VAL A 287 -22.88 -10.78 0.64
N ASP A 288 -22.18 -11.92 0.74
CA ASP A 288 -21.15 -12.07 1.77
C ASP A 288 -19.88 -11.31 1.37
N THR A 289 -19.70 -10.13 1.95
CA THR A 289 -18.50 -9.30 1.79
C THR A 289 -17.43 -9.62 2.84
N LEU A 290 -17.75 -10.47 3.83
CA LEU A 290 -16.93 -10.69 5.03
C LEU A 290 -16.59 -9.37 5.74
N GLN A 291 -17.59 -8.51 5.94
CA GLN A 291 -17.43 -7.19 6.55
C GLN A 291 -16.65 -7.30 7.88
N PRO A 292 -15.48 -6.66 8.01
CA PRO A 292 -14.68 -6.71 9.22
C PRO A 292 -15.45 -6.19 10.43
N ARG A 293 -15.41 -6.95 11.51
CA ARG A 293 -16.17 -6.66 12.73
C ARG A 293 -15.31 -5.85 13.69
N LEU A 294 -15.87 -4.73 14.16
CA LEU A 294 -15.29 -3.92 15.22
C LEU A 294 -15.01 -4.73 16.49
N VAL A 295 -13.85 -4.47 17.09
CA VAL A 295 -13.61 -4.85 18.48
C VAL A 295 -14.53 -4.02 19.39
N PRO A 296 -15.29 -4.64 20.31
CA PRO A 296 -16.18 -3.92 21.22
C PRO A 296 -15.50 -2.79 21.97
N HIS A 297 -16.20 -1.65 22.12
CA HIS A 297 -15.64 -0.44 22.70
C HIS A 297 -15.11 -0.60 24.14
N ALA A 298 -15.66 -1.54 24.93
CA ALA A 298 -15.16 -1.87 26.27
C ALA A 298 -13.77 -2.51 26.28
N GLN A 299 -13.29 -2.99 25.13
CA GLN A 299 -11.95 -3.56 24.90
C GLN A 299 -11.01 -2.53 24.25
N LEU A 300 -11.50 -1.34 23.91
CA LEU A 300 -10.70 -0.24 23.39
C LEU A 300 -10.37 0.70 24.55
N THR A 301 -9.11 1.07 24.73
CA THR A 301 -8.69 1.93 25.85
C THR A 301 -9.33 3.32 25.72
N GLN A 302 -10.28 3.61 26.62
CA GLN A 302 -11.04 4.86 26.81
C GLN A 302 -11.46 5.63 25.54
N ALA A 303 -12.77 5.69 25.32
CA ALA A 303 -13.45 6.61 24.41
C ALA A 303 -12.80 8.01 24.44
N GLY A 304 -12.20 8.43 23.33
CA GLY A 304 -11.64 9.77 23.15
C GLY A 304 -10.11 9.90 23.24
N ALA A 305 -9.36 8.82 23.51
CA ALA A 305 -7.91 8.89 23.72
C ALA A 305 -7.03 8.38 22.56
N ASN A 306 -7.54 8.20 21.32
CA ASN A 306 -6.81 7.69 20.14
C ASN A 306 -5.72 6.64 20.47
N THR A 307 -6.01 5.77 21.44
CA THR A 307 -5.09 4.79 21.99
C THR A 307 -5.82 3.46 21.93
N PHE A 308 -5.16 2.44 21.40
CA PHE A 308 -5.78 1.15 21.13
C PHE A 308 -4.91 0.00 21.63
N ASP A 309 -5.50 -0.90 22.42
CA ASP A 309 -4.88 -2.18 22.74
C ASP A 309 -5.09 -3.15 21.57
N THR A 310 -4.02 -3.40 20.84
CA THR A 310 -4.05 -4.20 19.59
C THR A 310 -4.03 -5.70 19.84
N SER A 311 -3.89 -6.14 21.10
CA SER A 311 -4.11 -7.55 21.45
C SER A 311 -5.53 -8.04 21.13
N HIS A 312 -6.47 -7.10 20.97
CA HIS A 312 -7.87 -7.38 20.64
C HIS A 312 -8.19 -7.38 19.14
N GLY A 313 -7.36 -6.77 18.29
CA GLY A 313 -7.65 -6.69 16.85
C GLY A 313 -6.65 -5.86 16.06
N THR A 314 -6.66 -6.05 14.75
CA THR A 314 -5.76 -5.39 13.81
C THR A 314 -6.29 -4.01 13.44
N ILE A 315 -5.42 -3.01 13.39
CA ILE A 315 -5.72 -1.72 12.75
C ILE A 315 -5.25 -1.77 11.30
N HIS A 316 -6.09 -1.33 10.37
CA HIS A 316 -5.75 -1.17 8.96
C HIS A 316 -5.58 0.30 8.63
N LEU A 317 -4.52 0.61 7.88
CA LEU A 317 -4.19 1.93 7.37
C LEU A 317 -4.10 1.89 5.84
N ILE A 318 -4.77 2.83 5.19
CA ILE A 318 -4.52 3.20 3.79
C ILE A 318 -3.59 4.40 3.81
N LEU A 319 -2.45 4.29 3.13
CA LEU A 319 -1.40 5.31 3.07
C LEU A 319 -0.99 5.59 1.61
N GLY A 320 -1.91 5.55 0.65
CA GLY A 320 -1.63 5.75 -0.78
C GLY A 320 -1.38 7.21 -1.20
N GLY A 321 -1.09 8.09 -0.24
CA GLY A 321 -0.84 9.51 -0.46
C GLY A 321 0.59 9.88 -0.86
N GLY A 322 1.35 8.98 -1.49
CA GLY A 322 2.78 9.17 -1.74
C GLY A 322 3.15 10.18 -2.82
N GLY A 323 2.24 10.53 -3.74
CA GLY A 323 2.52 11.58 -4.74
C GLY A 323 1.99 11.35 -6.14
N THR A 324 1.31 10.25 -6.42
CA THR A 324 0.56 10.05 -7.66
C THR A 324 -0.44 11.17 -7.92
N SER A 325 -0.64 11.58 -9.18
CA SER A 325 -1.46 12.75 -9.55
C SER A 325 -2.98 12.50 -9.54
N ALA A 326 -3.46 11.52 -8.77
CA ALA A 326 -4.86 11.07 -8.79
C ALA A 326 -5.39 10.85 -7.36
N PRO A 327 -5.43 11.88 -6.50
CA PRO A 327 -5.90 11.75 -5.11
C PRO A 327 -7.36 11.26 -5.05
N LEU A 328 -7.69 10.52 -3.97
CA LEU A 328 -8.97 9.82 -3.78
C LEU A 328 -9.63 10.15 -2.43
N ASP A 329 -9.46 11.37 -1.92
CA ASP A 329 -9.94 11.89 -0.62
C ASP A 329 -11.48 12.08 -0.51
N VAL A 330 -12.25 11.35 -1.34
CA VAL A 330 -13.71 11.37 -1.37
C VAL A 330 -14.25 10.00 -0.96
N TYR A 331 -15.03 9.98 0.12
CA TYR A 331 -15.49 8.74 0.74
C TYR A 331 -16.99 8.48 0.61
N GLY A 332 -17.36 7.21 0.68
CA GLY A 332 -18.73 6.74 0.53
C GLY A 332 -19.60 7.06 1.74
N VAL A 333 -20.89 7.29 1.47
CA VAL A 333 -21.94 7.43 2.47
C VAL A 333 -23.14 6.64 2.00
N ASP A 334 -23.66 5.78 2.86
CA ASP A 334 -24.91 5.06 2.61
C ASP A 334 -26.08 6.03 2.75
N ILE A 335 -26.87 6.17 1.69
CA ILE A 335 -27.96 7.14 1.62
C ILE A 335 -29.16 6.78 2.50
N GLY A 336 -29.29 5.53 2.92
CA GLY A 336 -30.39 5.03 3.73
C GLY A 336 -30.19 5.28 5.23
N ASN A 337 -28.94 5.18 5.71
CA ASN A 337 -28.62 5.30 7.14
C ASN A 337 -27.63 6.43 7.48
N GLY A 338 -26.93 7.01 6.49
CA GLY A 338 -25.93 8.06 6.68
C GLY A 338 -24.55 7.58 7.15
N ASN A 339 -24.33 6.27 7.28
CA ASN A 339 -23.06 5.69 7.68
C ASN A 339 -22.02 5.80 6.56
N PRO A 340 -20.72 5.81 6.89
CA PRO A 340 -19.67 5.54 5.91
C PRO A 340 -19.98 4.26 5.12
N GLN A 341 -19.75 4.26 3.81
CA GLN A 341 -20.03 3.11 2.95
C GLN A 341 -18.78 2.71 2.18
N ALA A 342 -18.50 1.42 2.16
CA ALA A 342 -17.41 0.82 1.40
C ALA A 342 -17.93 0.18 0.11
N ARG A 343 -17.03 0.10 -0.87
CA ARG A 343 -17.20 -0.69 -2.08
C ARG A 343 -16.24 -1.87 -2.03
N ILE A 344 -16.70 -3.05 -2.45
CA ILE A 344 -15.97 -4.30 -2.28
C ILE A 344 -16.02 -5.14 -3.56
N PHE A 345 -14.88 -5.64 -3.99
CA PHE A 345 -14.78 -6.69 -4.99
C PHE A 345 -15.06 -8.05 -4.35
N THR A 346 -16.13 -8.70 -4.80
CA THR A 346 -16.50 -10.06 -4.35
C THR A 346 -16.27 -11.13 -5.42
N LYS A 347 -15.89 -10.70 -6.63
CA LYS A 347 -15.58 -11.56 -7.78
C LYS A 347 -14.54 -10.90 -8.69
N PRO A 348 -13.84 -11.67 -9.54
CA PRO A 348 -12.85 -11.13 -10.46
C PRO A 348 -13.40 -10.05 -11.38
N ASN A 349 -12.71 -8.92 -11.52
CA ASN A 349 -13.13 -7.79 -12.37
C ASN A 349 -12.38 -7.76 -13.72
N ARG A 350 -12.33 -8.91 -14.40
CA ARG A 350 -11.76 -9.04 -15.75
C ARG A 350 -12.36 -8.00 -16.71
N PRO A 351 -11.57 -7.47 -17.67
CA PRO A 351 -12.10 -6.56 -18.67
C PRO A 351 -13.29 -7.14 -19.45
N ILE A 352 -14.27 -6.29 -19.69
CA ILE A 352 -15.45 -6.60 -20.50
C ILE A 352 -15.59 -5.58 -21.64
N PRO A 353 -16.25 -5.94 -22.76
CA PRO A 353 -16.58 -4.97 -23.79
C PRO A 353 -17.34 -3.78 -23.20
N ASN A 354 -16.96 -2.57 -23.61
CA ASN A 354 -17.63 -1.36 -23.16
C ASN A 354 -18.94 -1.19 -23.93
N THR A 355 -20.06 -1.38 -23.24
CA THR A 355 -21.41 -1.28 -23.81
C THR A 355 -22.08 0.05 -23.51
N ALA A 356 -21.37 1.05 -22.97
CA ALA A 356 -21.94 2.36 -22.76
C ALA A 356 -22.38 2.98 -24.11
N ALA A 357 -23.53 3.65 -24.14
CA ALA A 357 -24.08 4.22 -25.38
C ALA A 357 -23.14 5.22 -26.08
N THR A 358 -22.21 5.80 -25.33
CA THR A 358 -21.20 6.76 -25.80
C THR A 358 -19.83 6.11 -26.07
N ALA A 359 -19.66 4.81 -25.84
CA ALA A 359 -18.40 4.13 -26.02
C ALA A 359 -18.06 3.92 -27.50
N ALA A 360 -16.80 4.14 -27.87
CA ALA A 360 -16.31 3.78 -29.19
C ALA A 360 -16.32 2.24 -29.36
N PRO A 361 -16.70 1.73 -30.55
CA PRO A 361 -16.64 0.29 -30.83
C PRO A 361 -15.24 -0.29 -30.58
N GLY A 362 -15.19 -1.50 -30.02
CA GLY A 362 -13.92 -2.20 -29.74
C GLY A 362 -13.18 -1.72 -28.49
N THR A 363 -13.81 -0.89 -27.65
CA THR A 363 -13.27 -0.52 -26.34
C THR A 363 -13.70 -1.51 -25.24
N TYR A 364 -12.89 -1.58 -24.19
CA TYR A 364 -13.09 -2.43 -23.03
C TYR A 364 -13.01 -1.60 -21.76
N VAL A 365 -13.67 -2.06 -20.71
CA VAL A 365 -13.60 -1.46 -19.37
C VAL A 365 -13.38 -2.54 -18.33
N ARG A 366 -12.65 -2.20 -17.26
CA ARG A 366 -12.63 -3.02 -16.04
C ARG A 366 -13.84 -2.62 -15.18
N PRO A 367 -14.69 -3.58 -14.79
CA PRO A 367 -15.73 -3.31 -13.81
C PRO A 367 -15.10 -2.82 -12.49
N GLY A 368 -15.75 -1.84 -11.86
CA GLY A 368 -15.44 -1.49 -10.47
C GLY A 368 -15.99 -2.53 -9.50
N ALA A 369 -15.76 -2.30 -8.21
CA ALA A 369 -16.29 -3.11 -7.13
C ALA A 369 -17.81 -3.35 -7.26
N ASP A 370 -18.23 -4.59 -6.98
CA ASP A 370 -19.56 -5.09 -7.30
C ASP A 370 -20.50 -5.20 -6.10
N ALA A 371 -20.01 -4.96 -4.89
CA ALA A 371 -20.79 -4.93 -3.67
C ALA A 371 -20.60 -3.65 -2.85
N LEU A 372 -21.57 -3.37 -1.98
CA LEU A 372 -21.57 -2.29 -1.00
C LEU A 372 -21.72 -2.87 0.41
N GLU A 373 -21.10 -2.24 1.40
CA GLU A 373 -21.34 -2.52 2.82
C GLU A 373 -21.19 -1.23 3.65
N ASP A 374 -21.80 -1.18 4.83
CA ASP A 374 -21.47 -0.13 5.80
C ASP A 374 -20.00 -0.25 6.24
N ALA A 375 -19.23 0.82 6.11
CA ALA A 375 -17.86 0.90 6.58
C ALA A 375 -17.80 1.29 8.07
N ASN A 376 -18.52 0.55 8.92
CA ASN A 376 -18.58 0.80 10.37
C ASN A 376 -17.19 0.71 11.04
N TRP A 377 -16.26 0.01 10.41
CA TRP A 377 -14.89 -0.13 10.82
C TRP A 377 -14.03 1.12 10.56
N SER A 378 -14.45 2.05 9.69
CA SER A 378 -13.71 3.29 9.38
C SER A 378 -13.70 4.23 10.58
N ALA A 379 -12.53 4.57 11.10
CA ALA A 379 -12.37 5.43 12.27
C ALA A 379 -11.99 6.88 11.93
N GLN A 380 -11.00 7.06 11.06
CA GLN A 380 -10.50 8.38 10.67
C GLN A 380 -10.18 8.40 9.18
N ARG A 381 -10.53 9.51 8.52
CA ARG A 381 -10.30 9.74 7.09
C ARG A 381 -9.79 11.16 6.91
N ASP A 382 -8.86 11.37 5.99
CA ASP A 382 -8.51 12.72 5.55
C ASP A 382 -9.33 13.08 4.31
N THR A 383 -10.25 14.03 4.47
CA THR A 383 -11.11 14.53 3.39
C THR A 383 -10.62 15.88 2.86
N GLY A 384 -9.47 16.36 3.33
CA GLY A 384 -8.90 17.65 2.95
C GLY A 384 -7.77 17.52 1.93
N THR A 385 -7.12 16.35 1.87
CA THR A 385 -6.10 16.03 0.88
C THR A 385 -5.87 14.53 0.77
N GLY A 386 -5.43 14.07 -0.41
CA GLY A 386 -5.01 12.69 -0.61
C GLY A 386 -3.56 12.41 -0.18
N TYR A 387 -2.75 13.44 0.11
CA TYR A 387 -1.30 13.27 0.29
C TYR A 387 -0.83 13.32 1.74
N GLY A 388 0.14 12.47 2.08
CA GLY A 388 0.74 12.50 3.40
C GLY A 388 1.77 11.39 3.65
N ILE A 389 2.23 11.32 4.90
CA ILE A 389 3.21 10.34 5.36
C ILE A 389 2.89 9.93 6.80
N ALA A 390 2.89 8.63 7.07
CA ALA A 390 2.81 8.11 8.43
C ALA A 390 4.22 7.96 9.02
N VAL A 391 4.39 8.45 10.25
CA VAL A 391 5.64 8.37 11.02
C VAL A 391 5.37 7.57 12.29
N PHE A 392 6.04 6.43 12.44
CA PHE A 392 5.83 5.50 13.53
C PHE A 392 7.04 5.52 14.46
N ASP A 393 6.82 5.85 15.72
CA ASP A 393 7.79 5.76 16.80
C ASP A 393 7.48 4.52 17.66
N VAL A 394 8.37 3.55 17.64
CA VAL A 394 8.26 2.32 18.43
C VAL A 394 9.01 2.49 19.74
N ASP A 395 8.32 2.30 20.85
CA ASP A 395 8.91 2.15 22.18
C ASP A 395 8.74 0.70 22.65
N PRO A 396 9.83 -0.09 22.75
CA PRO A 396 9.76 -1.46 23.25
C PRO A 396 9.44 -1.54 24.75
N GLY A 397 9.38 -0.41 25.47
CA GLY A 397 9.07 -0.36 26.89
C GLY A 397 10.09 -1.07 27.78
N GLU A 398 9.67 -1.42 28.99
CA GLU A 398 10.41 -2.24 29.96
C GLU A 398 9.64 -3.54 30.26
N HIS A 399 10.34 -4.59 30.72
CA HIS A 399 9.72 -5.88 31.04
C HIS A 399 8.68 -5.74 32.16
N GLY A 400 7.50 -6.34 31.99
CA GLY A 400 6.35 -6.15 32.90
C GLY A 400 5.63 -4.80 32.74
N GLY A 401 6.07 -3.95 31.81
CA GLY A 401 5.44 -2.67 31.47
C GLY A 401 4.58 -2.75 30.22
N LYS A 402 4.50 -1.63 29.49
CA LYS A 402 3.84 -1.54 28.18
C LYS A 402 4.86 -1.24 27.10
N THR A 403 4.65 -1.81 25.93
CA THR A 403 5.28 -1.36 24.68
C THR A 403 4.25 -0.56 23.88
N THR A 404 4.71 0.39 23.06
CA THR A 404 3.83 1.22 22.23
C THR A 404 4.38 1.42 20.82
N ILE A 405 3.47 1.62 19.87
CA ILE A 405 3.77 2.25 18.58
C ILE A 405 2.93 3.52 18.50
N THR A 406 3.57 4.67 18.46
CA THR A 406 2.89 5.96 18.24
C THR A 406 3.01 6.33 16.77
N MET A 407 1.89 6.38 16.06
CA MET A 407 1.84 6.90 14.70
C MET A 407 1.40 8.36 14.73
N ASN A 408 2.18 9.20 14.07
CA ASN A 408 1.79 10.55 13.67
C ASN A 408 1.61 10.55 12.15
N TYR A 409 0.40 10.83 11.67
CA TYR A 409 0.14 11.06 10.26
C TYR A 409 0.26 12.54 9.95
N TYR A 410 1.16 12.87 9.02
CA TYR A 410 1.33 14.23 8.52
C TYR A 410 0.79 14.32 7.10
N HIS A 411 -0.24 15.13 6.90
CA HIS A 411 -0.82 15.37 5.58
C HIS A 411 -0.21 16.60 4.91
N ALA A 412 -0.44 16.78 3.60
CA ALA A 412 0.04 17.94 2.85
C ALA A 412 -1.14 18.77 2.28
N PRO A 413 -1.78 19.63 3.09
CA PRO A 413 -2.96 20.39 2.66
C PRO A 413 -2.70 21.22 1.40
N GLY A 414 -3.62 21.14 0.43
CA GLY A 414 -3.54 21.88 -0.82
C GLY A 414 -2.59 21.28 -1.87
N ALA A 415 -1.89 20.17 -1.55
CA ALA A 415 -1.02 19.47 -2.49
C ALA A 415 -1.78 18.98 -3.75
N ASP A 416 -3.09 18.72 -3.64
CA ASP A 416 -3.97 18.33 -4.75
C ASP A 416 -4.11 19.43 -5.81
N GLN A 417 -3.88 20.69 -5.45
CA GLN A 417 -3.93 21.82 -6.38
C GLN A 417 -2.53 22.39 -6.66
N THR A 418 -1.69 22.53 -5.63
CA THR A 418 -0.35 23.10 -5.74
C THR A 418 0.64 22.25 -4.94
N PRO A 419 1.62 21.60 -5.59
CA PRO A 419 2.62 20.80 -4.90
C PRO A 419 3.33 21.58 -3.80
N THR A 420 3.43 21.00 -2.61
CA THR A 420 3.92 21.68 -1.41
C THR A 420 4.91 20.82 -0.60
N PRO A 421 6.00 21.42 -0.08
CA PRO A 421 6.87 20.76 0.89
C PRO A 421 6.26 20.71 2.29
N ASP A 422 5.16 21.41 2.55
CA ASP A 422 4.61 21.62 3.89
C ASP A 422 3.72 20.44 4.29
N TYR A 423 4.08 19.80 5.39
CA TYR A 423 3.39 18.64 5.96
C TYR A 423 2.97 19.00 7.39
N GLU A 424 1.68 18.88 7.68
CA GLU A 424 1.08 19.27 8.95
C GLU A 424 0.57 18.04 9.69
N LEU A 425 0.66 18.04 11.03
CA LEU A 425 0.16 16.92 11.82
C LEU A 425 -1.37 16.86 11.72
N PHE A 426 -1.89 15.77 11.16
CA PHE A 426 -3.33 15.54 11.02
C PHE A 426 -3.87 14.67 12.15
N GLU A 427 -3.19 13.56 12.44
CA GLU A 427 -3.62 12.61 13.45
C GLU A 427 -2.44 12.04 14.24
N THR A 428 -2.64 11.85 15.54
CA THR A 428 -1.81 10.98 16.38
C THR A 428 -2.65 9.80 16.88
N VAL A 429 -2.13 8.59 16.75
CA VAL A 429 -2.70 7.36 17.30
C VAL A 429 -1.62 6.55 18.02
N THR A 430 -1.96 5.96 19.16
CA THR A 430 -1.05 5.13 19.96
C THR A 430 -1.55 3.69 20.04
N LEU A 431 -0.79 2.75 19.52
CA LEU A 431 -1.03 1.33 19.73
C LEU A 431 -0.29 0.92 21.00
N THR A 432 -0.93 0.11 21.85
CA THR A 432 -0.32 -0.37 23.09
C THR A 432 -0.52 -1.87 23.29
N LYS A 433 0.48 -2.53 23.88
CA LYS A 433 0.41 -3.91 24.37
C LYS A 433 1.15 -4.04 25.69
N SER A 434 0.74 -4.98 26.51
CA SER A 434 1.55 -5.43 27.64
C SER A 434 2.84 -6.04 27.11
N ARG A 435 3.97 -5.66 27.70
CA ARG A 435 5.24 -6.31 27.43
C ARG A 435 5.42 -7.49 28.38
N GLY A 436 5.49 -8.69 27.80
CA GLY A 436 5.75 -9.95 28.49
C GLY A 436 7.07 -9.99 29.24
#